data_AF-G5J055-F1
#
_entry.id   AF-G5J055-F1
#
_cell.length_a   1.000
_cell.length_b   1.000
_cell.length_c   1.000
_cell.angle_alpha   90.00
_cell.angle_beta   90.00
_cell.angle_gamma   90.00
#
_symmetry.space_group_name_H-M   'P 1'
#
loop_
_entity.id
_entity.type
_entity.pdbx_description
1 polymer ?
#
loop_
_entity_poly.entity_id
_entity_poly.type
_entity_poly.pdbx_seq_one_letter_code
_entity_poly.pdbx_strand_id
1 'polypeptide(L)'
;MESLEIYAEEGRITKEFAFFASQFDEKTLTELRETLRKRHKINGVKFSRLLKTPLMEDLLKSMGEIFSTHPNHNGFYAIRGALISAAINQPEEGWTAIDIMKAFPTEGISIDTELATKMMQNSQF
;
A
#
# COMPACT_ATOMS: atom_id res chain seq x y z
N MET A 1 -9.45 5.91 -5.28
CA MET A 1 -9.52 4.45 -5.01
C MET A 1 -10.17 3.71 -6.16
N GLU A 2 -11.38 4.10 -6.56
CA GLU A 2 -12.16 3.48 -7.65
C GLU A 2 -11.37 3.25 -8.95
N SER A 3 -10.56 4.22 -9.39
CA SER A 3 -9.76 4.08 -10.62
C SER A 3 -8.71 2.94 -10.57
N LEU A 4 -8.12 2.69 -9.39
CA LEU A 4 -7.19 1.57 -9.17
C LEU A 4 -7.91 0.22 -9.12
N GLU A 5 -9.15 0.19 -8.62
CA GLU A 5 -9.98 -1.02 -8.61
C GLU A 5 -10.44 -1.40 -10.02
N ILE A 6 -10.90 -0.41 -10.79
CA ILE A 6 -11.22 -0.58 -12.21
C ILE A 6 -9.99 -1.10 -12.96
N TYR A 7 -8.81 -0.54 -12.69
CA TYR A 7 -7.58 -1.02 -13.30
C TYR A 7 -7.24 -2.46 -12.88
N ALA A 8 -7.35 -2.79 -11.60
CA ALA A 8 -7.10 -4.15 -11.10
C ALA A 8 -8.03 -5.17 -11.78
N GLU A 9 -9.34 -4.94 -11.75
CA GLU A 9 -10.33 -5.89 -12.27
C GLU A 9 -10.36 -5.92 -13.80
N GLU A 10 -10.52 -4.78 -14.45
CA GLU A 10 -10.76 -4.69 -15.89
C GLU A 10 -9.48 -4.50 -16.71
N GLY A 11 -8.39 -4.01 -16.10
CA GLY A 11 -7.18 -3.58 -16.82
C GLY A 11 -7.34 -2.23 -17.52
N ARG A 12 -8.46 -1.54 -17.29
CA ARG A 12 -8.78 -0.28 -17.94
C ARG A 12 -8.10 0.89 -17.22
N ILE A 13 -7.34 1.68 -17.97
CA ILE A 13 -6.75 2.94 -17.48
C ILE A 13 -7.83 4.02 -17.56
N THR A 14 -8.33 4.48 -16.41
CA THR A 14 -9.29 5.59 -16.35
C THR A 14 -8.58 6.93 -16.54
N LYS A 15 -9.35 7.99 -16.77
CA LYS A 15 -8.81 9.36 -16.92
C LYS A 15 -8.05 9.80 -15.66
N GLU A 16 -8.54 9.42 -14.49
CA GLU A 16 -7.97 9.73 -13.18
C GLU A 16 -6.68 8.95 -12.92
N PHE A 17 -6.56 7.72 -13.45
CA PHE A 17 -5.35 6.91 -13.31
C PHE A 17 -4.30 7.18 -14.40
N ALA A 18 -4.71 7.74 -15.55
CA ALA A 18 -3.85 7.93 -16.72
C ALA A 18 -2.53 8.68 -16.42
N PHE A 19 -2.57 9.73 -15.59
CA PHE A 19 -1.38 10.50 -15.23
C PHE A 19 -0.33 9.66 -14.46
N PHE A 20 -0.79 8.78 -13.57
CA PHE A 20 0.11 7.89 -12.83
C PHE A 20 0.58 6.74 -13.70
N ALA A 21 -0.34 6.15 -14.48
CA ALA A 21 -0.01 5.05 -15.36
C ALA A 21 1.04 5.43 -16.41
N SER A 22 1.04 6.67 -16.90
CA SER A 22 2.02 7.14 -17.89
C SER A 22 3.45 7.25 -17.38
N GLN A 23 3.69 7.11 -16.06
CA GLN A 23 5.03 7.12 -15.48
C GLN A 23 5.71 5.75 -15.53
N PHE A 24 4.98 4.70 -15.92
CA PHE A 24 5.43 3.31 -15.90
C PHE A 24 5.40 2.70 -17.30
N ASP A 25 6.33 1.78 -17.58
CA ASP A 25 6.27 0.98 -18.79
C ASP A 25 5.18 -0.10 -18.71
N GLU A 26 4.82 -0.71 -19.85
CA GLU A 26 3.75 -1.71 -19.94
C GLU A 26 4.00 -2.92 -19.03
N LYS A 27 5.27 -3.31 -18.88
CA LYS A 27 5.67 -4.41 -18.00
C LYS A 27 5.35 -4.07 -16.54
N THR A 28 5.77 -2.90 -16.08
CA THR A 28 5.55 -2.44 -14.71
C THR A 28 4.06 -2.25 -14.42
N LEU A 29 3.29 -1.74 -15.39
CA LEU A 29 1.84 -1.65 -15.29
C LEU A 29 1.19 -3.03 -15.14
N THR A 30 1.66 -4.01 -15.90
CA THR A 30 1.17 -5.40 -15.80
C THR A 30 1.48 -5.99 -14.42
N GLU A 31 2.71 -5.84 -13.94
CA GLU A 31 3.12 -6.30 -12.60
C GLU A 31 2.34 -5.61 -11.48
N LEU A 32 2.05 -4.31 -11.63
CA LEU A 32 1.19 -3.56 -10.72
C LEU A 32 -0.22 -4.17 -10.69
N ARG A 33 -0.83 -4.44 -11.85
CA ARG A 33 -2.17 -5.03 -11.92
C ARG A 33 -2.21 -6.38 -11.22
N GLU A 34 -1.26 -7.26 -11.52
CA GLU A 34 -1.16 -8.57 -10.88
C GLU A 34 -0.98 -8.45 -9.36
N THR A 35 -0.19 -7.48 -8.91
CA THR A 35 0.01 -7.20 -7.48
C THR A 35 -1.27 -6.72 -6.80
N LEU A 36 -2.02 -5.82 -7.45
CA LEU A 36 -3.28 -5.29 -6.91
C LEU A 36 -4.36 -6.37 -6.77
N ARG A 37 -4.37 -7.37 -7.66
CA ARG A 37 -5.31 -8.50 -7.63
C ARG A 37 -4.86 -9.65 -6.72
N LYS A 38 -3.58 -9.68 -6.36
CA LYS A 38 -3.01 -10.80 -5.63
C LYS A 38 -3.65 -10.92 -4.25
N ARG A 39 -4.29 -12.05 -4.02
CA ARG A 39 -4.92 -12.37 -2.74
C ARG A 39 -3.96 -13.10 -1.82
N HIS A 40 -4.01 -12.74 -0.55
CA HIS A 40 -3.23 -13.36 0.50
C HIS A 40 -4.17 -13.78 1.64
N LYS A 41 -3.96 -14.97 2.21
CA LYS A 41 -4.63 -15.35 3.45
C LYS A 41 -3.63 -15.26 4.58
N ILE A 42 -4.03 -14.57 5.64
CA ILE A 42 -3.20 -14.48 6.84
C ILE A 42 -4.04 -14.65 8.09
N ASN A 43 -3.45 -15.20 9.16
CA ASN A 43 -4.09 -15.16 10.46
C ASN A 43 -3.94 -13.75 11.04
N GLY A 44 -5.02 -12.97 11.06
CA GLY A 44 -5.00 -11.57 11.49
C GLY A 44 -4.41 -11.35 12.89
N VAL A 45 -4.65 -12.27 13.82
CA VAL A 45 -4.11 -12.18 15.19
C VAL A 45 -2.58 -12.38 15.21
N LYS A 46 -2.08 -13.41 14.51
CA LYS A 46 -0.62 -13.65 14.40
C LYS A 46 0.07 -12.49 13.68
N PHE A 47 -0.55 -11.98 12.61
CA PHE A 47 -0.02 -10.85 11.87
C PHE A 47 0.02 -9.57 12.70
N SER A 48 -1.03 -9.29 13.46
CA SER A 48 -1.06 -8.14 14.38
C SER A 48 0.03 -8.20 15.45
N ARG A 49 0.42 -9.41 15.88
CA ARG A 49 1.55 -9.60 16.80
C ARG A 49 2.88 -9.38 16.10
N LEU A 50 3.03 -9.89 14.87
CA LEU A 50 4.22 -9.69 14.04
C LEU A 50 4.49 -8.20 13.82
N LEU A 51 3.47 -7.40 13.49
CA LEU A 51 3.58 -5.95 13.27
C LEU A 51 3.95 -5.14 14.52
N LYS A 52 3.95 -5.76 15.70
CA LYS A 52 4.37 -5.15 16.97
C LYS A 52 5.79 -5.57 17.39
N THR A 53 6.47 -6.40 16.60
CA THR A 53 7.87 -6.75 16.86
C THR A 53 8.76 -5.54 16.55
N PRO A 54 9.90 -5.35 17.25
CA PRO A 54 10.79 -4.21 17.01
C PRO A 54 11.21 -4.07 15.54
N LEU A 55 11.54 -5.19 14.88
CA LEU A 55 11.90 -5.22 13.46
C LEU A 55 10.79 -4.65 12.57
N MET A 56 9.55 -5.08 12.78
CA MET A 56 8.43 -4.56 11.98
C MET A 56 8.04 -3.15 12.39
N GLU A 57 8.20 -2.76 13.65
CA GLU A 57 7.95 -1.38 14.06
C GLU A 57 8.91 -0.41 13.37
N ASP A 58 10.20 -0.76 13.29
CA ASP A 58 11.19 0.07 12.63
C ASP A 58 10.93 0.15 11.11
N LEU A 59 10.59 -0.99 10.48
CA LEU A 59 10.17 -0.98 9.07
C LEU A 59 8.96 -0.07 8.84
N LEU A 60 7.92 -0.18 9.68
CA LEU A 60 6.71 0.62 9.54
C LEU A 60 6.96 2.11 9.83
N LYS A 61 7.91 2.45 10.70
CA LYS A 61 8.34 3.85 10.93
C LYS A 61 9.02 4.41 9.69
N SER A 62 9.95 3.66 9.08
CA SER A 62 10.60 4.06 7.83
C SER A 62 9.59 4.21 6.69
N MET A 63 8.65 3.27 6.56
CA MET A 63 7.53 3.44 5.60
C MET A 63 6.68 4.67 5.93
N GLY A 64 6.47 4.96 7.21
CA GLY A 64 5.74 6.12 7.68
C GLY A 64 6.37 7.46 7.33
N GLU A 65 7.67 7.52 7.04
CA GLU A 65 8.30 8.75 6.54
C GLU A 65 7.83 9.07 5.10
N ILE A 66 7.51 8.04 4.31
CA ILE A 66 7.02 8.19 2.93
C ILE A 66 5.50 8.29 2.89
N PHE A 67 4.80 7.39 3.57
CA PHE A 67 3.34 7.27 3.51
C PHE A 67 2.71 7.79 4.80
N SER A 68 1.78 8.73 4.69
CA SER A 68 1.17 9.36 5.86
C SER A 68 -0.27 9.80 5.61
N THR A 69 -0.96 10.22 6.67
CA THR A 69 -2.32 10.79 6.60
C THR A 69 -2.32 12.22 6.06
N HIS A 70 -1.21 12.94 6.20
CA HIS A 70 -1.01 14.28 5.67
C HIS A 70 0.49 14.63 5.65
N PRO A 71 0.90 15.65 4.88
CA PRO A 71 2.30 16.03 4.77
C PRO A 71 2.97 16.32 6.11
N ASN A 72 4.29 16.10 6.19
CA ASN A 72 5.17 16.35 7.34
C ASN A 72 4.88 15.53 8.60
N HIS A 73 4.10 14.44 8.50
CA HIS A 73 3.82 13.53 9.61
C HIS A 73 4.28 12.12 9.27
N ASN A 74 4.75 11.39 10.28
CA ASN A 74 5.08 9.98 10.11
C ASN A 74 3.81 9.11 10.18
N GLY A 75 3.51 8.37 9.12
CA GLY A 75 2.32 7.53 9.01
C GLY A 75 2.40 6.17 9.68
N PHE A 76 3.41 5.88 10.51
CA PHE A 76 3.59 4.60 11.21
C PHE A 76 2.28 4.00 11.74
N TYR A 77 1.52 4.77 12.53
CA TYR A 77 0.27 4.30 13.13
C TYR A 77 -0.83 4.08 12.10
N ALA A 78 -0.89 4.90 11.05
CA ALA A 78 -1.87 4.78 9.98
C ALA A 78 -1.63 3.50 9.16
N ILE A 79 -0.38 3.26 8.76
CA ILE A 79 0.02 2.05 8.04
C ILE A 79 -0.24 0.80 8.90
N ARG A 80 0.18 0.82 10.18
CA ARG A 80 -0.04 -0.32 11.08
C ARG A 80 -1.53 -0.61 11.28
N GLY A 81 -2.33 0.44 11.49
CA GLY A 81 -3.78 0.33 11.63
C GLY A 81 -4.44 -0.26 10.40
N ALA A 82 -4.09 0.23 9.21
CA ALA A 82 -4.60 -0.25 7.94
C ALA A 82 -4.27 -1.73 7.71
N LEU A 83 -3.01 -2.13 7.93
CA LEU A 83 -2.56 -3.52 7.80
C LEU A 83 -3.29 -4.47 8.76
N ILE A 84 -3.42 -4.08 10.04
CA ILE A 84 -4.13 -4.88 11.03
C ILE A 84 -5.61 -5.00 10.67
N SER A 85 -6.25 -3.87 10.33
CA SER A 85 -7.67 -3.83 9.98
C SER A 85 -7.98 -4.70 8.77
N ALA A 86 -7.20 -4.56 7.70
CA ALA A 86 -7.40 -5.34 6.48
C ALA A 86 -7.15 -6.84 6.71
N ALA A 87 -6.17 -7.22 7.56
CA ALA A 87 -5.91 -8.62 7.88
C ALA A 87 -6.96 -9.26 8.81
N ILE A 88 -7.53 -8.49 9.76
CA ILE A 88 -8.58 -8.98 10.67
C ILE A 88 -9.92 -9.08 9.95
N ASN A 89 -10.23 -8.12 9.08
CA ASN A 89 -11.50 -8.04 8.36
C ASN A 89 -11.43 -8.65 6.94
N GLN A 90 -10.36 -9.37 6.61
CA GLN A 90 -10.19 -9.97 5.29
C GLN A 90 -11.36 -10.92 4.96
N PRO A 91 -11.82 -10.97 3.70
CA PRO A 91 -12.81 -11.96 3.27
C PRO A 91 -12.19 -13.37 3.27
N GLU A 92 -13.02 -14.41 3.12
CA GLU A 92 -12.55 -15.81 3.10
C GLU A 92 -11.52 -16.08 2.00
N GLU A 93 -11.64 -15.40 0.87
CA GLU A 93 -10.73 -15.45 -0.28
C GLU A 93 -9.37 -14.76 -0.01
N GLY A 94 -9.27 -13.95 1.05
CA GLY A 94 -8.08 -13.22 1.45
C GLY A 94 -8.09 -11.74 1.05
N TRP A 95 -7.19 -10.97 1.65
CA TRP A 95 -6.99 -9.54 1.38
C TRP A 95 -6.07 -9.27 0.18
N THR A 96 -6.14 -8.04 -0.32
CA THR A 96 -5.31 -7.47 -1.39
C THR A 96 -4.62 -6.19 -0.93
N ALA A 97 -3.71 -5.65 -1.74
CA ALA A 97 -3.15 -4.32 -1.51
C ALA A 97 -4.23 -3.22 -1.51
N ILE A 98 -5.31 -3.41 -2.29
CA ILE A 98 -6.47 -2.51 -2.36
C ILE A 98 -7.18 -2.45 -1.01
N ASP A 99 -7.35 -3.58 -0.32
CA ASP A 99 -8.02 -3.64 0.99
C ASP A 99 -7.22 -2.90 2.06
N ILE A 100 -5.89 -2.97 2.00
CA ILE A 100 -5.01 -2.20 2.90
C ILE A 100 -5.18 -0.70 2.64
N MET A 101 -5.18 -0.26 1.38
CA MET A 101 -5.39 1.16 1.03
C MET A 101 -6.76 1.67 1.48
N LYS A 102 -7.83 0.85 1.36
CA LYS A 102 -9.17 1.19 1.86
C LYS A 102 -9.25 1.29 3.38
N ALA A 103 -8.45 0.48 4.08
CA ALA A 103 -8.40 0.47 5.55
C ALA A 103 -7.54 1.62 6.12
N PHE A 104 -6.93 2.44 5.27
CA PHE A 104 -6.19 3.61 5.69
C PHE A 104 -7.13 4.62 6.38
N PRO A 105 -6.71 5.29 7.48
CA PRO A 105 -7.62 6.06 8.33
C PRO A 105 -8.11 7.40 7.75
N THR A 106 -7.77 7.70 6.50
CA THR A 106 -8.10 8.96 5.80
C THR A 106 -8.57 8.68 4.38
N GLU A 107 -9.31 9.61 3.78
CA GLU A 107 -9.82 9.49 2.39
C GLU A 107 -8.70 9.41 1.34
N GLY A 108 -7.50 9.89 1.69
CA GLY A 108 -6.32 9.81 0.85
C GLY A 108 -5.08 9.43 1.65
N ILE A 109 -4.03 9.03 0.92
CA ILE A 109 -2.70 8.73 1.45
C ILE A 109 -1.77 9.82 0.92
N SER A 110 -1.10 10.54 1.81
CA SER A 110 -0.03 11.46 1.44
C SER A 110 1.24 10.64 1.17
N ILE A 111 1.92 10.93 0.07
CA ILE A 111 3.14 10.24 -0.35
C ILE A 111 4.23 11.28 -0.58
N ASP A 112 5.34 11.18 0.17
CA ASP A 112 6.56 11.94 -0.11
C ASP A 112 7.34 11.27 -1.25
N THR A 113 7.12 11.74 -2.47
CA THR A 113 7.73 11.17 -3.69
C THR A 113 9.22 11.47 -3.81
N GLU A 114 9.70 12.58 -3.23
CA GLU A 114 11.12 12.92 -3.24
C GLU A 114 11.90 11.99 -2.31
N LEU A 115 11.39 11.81 -1.08
CA LEU A 115 11.97 10.87 -0.14
C LEU A 115 11.92 9.43 -0.64
N ALA A 116 10.78 9.00 -1.22
CA ALA A 116 10.65 7.66 -1.80
C ALA A 116 11.73 7.41 -2.86
N THR A 117 11.93 8.37 -3.77
CA THR A 117 12.94 8.27 -4.83
C THR A 117 14.36 8.22 -4.26
N LYS A 118 14.66 9.07 -3.27
CA LYS A 118 15.96 9.08 -2.59
C LYS A 118 16.25 7.76 -1.87
N MET A 119 15.26 7.18 -1.21
CA MET A 119 15.40 5.88 -0.54
C MET A 119 15.67 4.77 -1.57
N MET A 120 14.95 4.74 -2.69
CA MET A 120 15.14 3.75 -3.76
C MET A 120 16.54 3.81 -4.39
N GLN A 121 17.11 5.01 -4.55
CA GLN A 121 18.46 5.19 -5.08
C GLN A 121 19.54 4.71 -4.09
N ASN A 122 19.28 4.86 -2.79
CA ASN A 122 20.23 4.49 -1.73
C ASN A 122 20.12 3.01 -1.32
N SER A 123 19.01 2.34 -1.61
CA SER A 123 18.74 0.95 -1.24
C SER A 123 19.37 -0.07 -2.21
N GLN A 124 20.57 0.19 -2.74
CA GLN A 124 21.34 -0.83 -3.44
C GLN A 124 21.75 -1.93 -2.45
N PHE A 125 20.92 -2.97 -2.37
CA PHE A 125 21.29 -4.30 -1.91
C PHE A 125 21.48 -5.20 -3.13
#